data_AF-A0A2N1MMS9-F1
#
_entry.id   AF-A0A2N1MMS9-F1
#
_cell.length_a   1.000
_cell.length_b   1.000
_cell.length_c   1.000
_cell.angle_alpha   90.00
_cell.angle_beta   90.00
_cell.angle_gamma   90.00
#
_symmetry.space_group_name_H-M   'P 1'
#
loop_
_entity.id
_entity.type
_entity.pdbx_description
1 polymer ?
#
loop_
_entity_poly.entity_id
_entity_poly.type
_entity_poly.pdbx_seq_one_letter_code
_entity_poly.pdbx_strand_id
1 'polypeptide(L)'
;MEDLFSMSLEFQVHRLVALVFCSNEEGKEYVNHIDGGNSTNNRASNLEWCTPKEHTVHLGLYNNNSTKRAVKQIFIQEFSSIAEAQRVTGIDKVHIGQVCRGIRNNAGGCRWEFIT
;
A
#
# COMPACT_ATOMS: atom_id res chain seq x y z
N MET A 1 -7.66 47.65 -5.98
CA MET A 1 -8.93 47.15 -5.43
C MET A 1 -9.79 46.86 -6.64
N GLU A 2 -9.98 45.64 -7.11
CA GLU A 2 -9.83 44.31 -6.52
C GLU A 2 -9.36 43.36 -7.61
N ASP A 3 -8.32 42.58 -7.36
CA ASP A 3 -8.04 41.37 -8.13
C ASP A 3 -8.53 40.21 -7.25
N LEU A 4 -9.86 40.05 -7.21
CA LEU A 4 -10.49 38.91 -6.55
C LEU A 4 -10.34 37.71 -7.48
N PHE A 5 -9.15 37.12 -7.38
CA PHE A 5 -8.91 35.69 -7.36
C PHE A 5 -9.94 34.90 -8.19
N SER A 6 -9.68 34.76 -9.48
CA SER A 6 -10.36 33.81 -10.35
C SER A 6 -10.13 32.40 -9.80
N MET A 7 -10.96 31.99 -8.84
CA MET A 7 -11.04 30.60 -8.41
C MET A 7 -11.96 29.88 -9.37
N SER A 8 -11.37 29.15 -10.31
CA SER A 8 -12.11 28.11 -11.01
C SER A 8 -12.46 27.02 -10.01
N LEU A 9 -13.75 26.91 -9.66
CA LEU A 9 -14.24 25.78 -8.89
C LEU A 9 -14.52 24.63 -9.87
N GLU A 10 -13.72 23.57 -9.79
CA GLU A 10 -13.98 22.34 -10.52
C GLU A 10 -15.04 21.51 -9.79
N PHE A 11 -16.16 21.24 -10.47
CA PHE A 11 -17.24 20.42 -9.93
C PHE A 11 -17.43 19.15 -10.76
N GLN A 12 -17.70 18.05 -10.06
CA GLN A 12 -18.08 16.79 -10.69
C GLN A 12 -19.58 16.78 -10.98
N VAL A 13 -19.95 16.57 -12.25
CA VAL A 13 -21.35 16.63 -12.72
C VAL A 13 -22.25 15.68 -11.93
N HIS A 14 -21.84 14.43 -11.71
CA HIS A 14 -22.64 13.47 -10.94
C HIS A 14 -22.89 13.92 -9.50
N ARG A 15 -21.92 14.60 -8.86
CA ARG A 15 -22.09 15.11 -7.50
C ARG A 15 -23.09 16.26 -7.46
N LEU A 16 -23.08 17.14 -8.46
CA LEU A 16 -24.09 18.19 -8.60
C LEU A 16 -25.49 17.60 -8.81
N VAL A 17 -25.61 16.58 -9.67
CA VAL A 17 -26.88 15.88 -9.89
C VAL A 17 -27.36 15.20 -8.60
N ALA A 18 -26.49 14.49 -7.89
CA ALA A 18 -26.86 13.81 -6.65
C ALA A 18 -27.27 14.78 -5.53
N LEU A 19 -26.65 15.96 -5.43
CA LEU A 19 -27.03 16.98 -4.45
C LEU A 19 -28.46 17.50 -4.64
N VAL A 20 -28.94 17.55 -5.88
CA VAL A 20 -30.25 18.12 -6.21
C VAL A 20 -31.33 17.04 -6.27
N PHE A 21 -30.99 15.85 -6.78
CA PHE A 21 -31.97 14.84 -7.17
C PHE A 21 -31.91 13.54 -6.37
N CYS A 22 -30.88 13.33 -5.54
CA CYS A 22 -30.75 12.13 -4.70
C CYS A 22 -30.91 12.52 -3.22
N SER A 23 -31.82 11.85 -2.51
CA SER A 23 -31.93 12.03 -1.05
C SER A 23 -30.66 11.50 -0.37
N ASN A 24 -29.98 12.35 0.40
CA ASN A 24 -28.80 11.94 1.15
C ASN A 24 -29.20 11.47 2.56
N GLU A 25 -28.67 10.34 2.99
CA GLU A 25 -28.79 9.87 4.38
C GLU A 25 -27.58 10.38 5.19
N GLU A 26 -27.76 10.59 6.49
CA GLU A 26 -26.71 11.09 7.36
C GLU A 26 -25.49 10.15 7.37
N GLY A 27 -24.28 10.71 7.22
CA GLY A 27 -23.02 9.96 7.19
C GLY A 27 -22.58 9.43 5.83
N LYS A 28 -23.31 9.74 4.74
CA LYS A 28 -22.90 9.42 3.36
C LYS A 28 -22.36 10.66 2.65
N GLU A 29 -21.09 10.62 2.27
CA GLU A 29 -20.34 11.78 1.75
C GLU A 29 -19.92 11.63 0.28
N TYR A 30 -19.96 10.39 -0.23
CA TYR A 30 -19.51 10.01 -1.56
C TYR A 30 -20.70 9.66 -2.46
N VAL A 31 -20.55 9.85 -3.77
CA VAL A 31 -21.55 9.49 -4.77
C VAL A 31 -20.96 8.41 -5.68
N ASN A 32 -21.64 7.26 -5.77
CA ASN A 32 -21.25 6.16 -6.66
C ASN A 32 -22.15 6.11 -7.89
N HIS A 33 -21.61 5.57 -8.98
CA HIS A 33 -22.37 5.13 -10.15
C HIS A 33 -22.73 3.65 -9.99
N ILE A 34 -24.03 3.34 -9.99
CA ILE A 34 -24.57 1.99 -9.76
C ILE A 34 -24.14 1.03 -10.89
N ASP A 35 -24.00 1.53 -12.12
CA ASP A 35 -23.61 0.76 -13.31
C ASP A 35 -22.12 0.41 -13.40
N GLY A 36 -21.44 0.28 -12.27
CA GLY A 36 -20.04 -0.19 -12.20
C GLY A 36 -19.03 0.90 -12.58
N GLY A 37 -19.32 2.16 -12.26
CA GLY A 37 -18.38 3.27 -12.44
C GLY A 37 -18.35 3.90 -13.83
N ASN A 38 -19.40 3.76 -14.64
CA ASN A 38 -19.49 4.49 -15.90
C ASN A 38 -19.72 5.99 -15.65
N SER A 39 -18.63 6.75 -15.62
CA SER A 39 -18.61 8.19 -15.32
C SER A 39 -19.37 9.09 -16.30
N THR A 40 -19.84 8.56 -17.43
CA THR A 40 -20.66 9.29 -18.40
C THR A 40 -22.16 9.21 -18.10
N ASN A 41 -22.61 8.22 -17.33
CA ASN A 41 -24.02 7.99 -17.02
C ASN A 41 -24.45 8.71 -15.72
N ASN A 42 -24.66 10.02 -15.81
CA ASN A 42 -24.96 10.87 -14.65
C ASN A 42 -26.46 11.01 -14.36
N ARG A 43 -27.30 10.04 -14.76
CA ARG A 43 -28.73 10.07 -14.43
C ARG A 43 -28.90 9.88 -12.93
N ALA A 44 -29.78 10.65 -12.28
CA ALA A 44 -30.02 10.53 -10.83
C ALA A 44 -30.37 9.08 -10.41
N SER A 45 -31.08 8.33 -11.27
CA SER A 45 -31.41 6.92 -11.04
C SER A 45 -30.20 5.96 -11.08
N ASN A 46 -29.05 6.42 -11.58
CA ASN A 46 -27.79 5.68 -11.63
C ASN A 46 -26.82 6.12 -10.53
N LEU A 47 -27.22 7.04 -9.65
CA LEU A 47 -26.36 7.62 -8.62
C LEU A 47 -26.89 7.28 -7.23
N GLU A 48 -25.99 6.91 -6.34
CA GLU A 48 -26.31 6.67 -4.93
C GLU A 48 -25.31 7.38 -4.01
N TRP A 49 -25.80 7.91 -2.90
CA TRP A 49 -24.94 8.34 -1.81
C TRP A 49 -24.41 7.11 -1.08
N CYS A 50 -23.14 7.14 -0.70
CA CYS A 50 -22.51 6.04 0.02
C CYS A 50 -21.48 6.55 1.05
N THR A 51 -21.17 5.68 2.00
CA THR A 51 -20.11 5.89 2.98
C THR A 51 -18.72 5.65 2.35
N PRO A 52 -17.63 6.20 2.93
CA PRO A 52 -16.28 5.92 2.44
C PRO A 52 -15.96 4.42 2.36
N LYS A 53 -16.49 3.62 3.30
CA LYS A 53 -16.31 2.16 3.32
C LYS A 53 -17.00 1.50 2.12
N GLU A 54 -18.26 1.85 1.87
CA GLU A 54 -19.04 1.33 0.74
C GLU A 54 -18.42 1.73 -0.59
N HIS A 55 -17.96 2.98 -0.73
CA HIS A 55 -17.22 3.45 -1.90
C HIS A 55 -15.95 2.62 -2.14
N THR A 56 -15.14 2.40 -1.11
CA THR A 56 -13.90 1.61 -1.20
C THR A 56 -14.18 0.14 -1.56
N VAL A 57 -15.28 -0.44 -1.05
CA VAL A 57 -15.74 -1.77 -1.44
C VAL A 57 -16.20 -1.80 -2.90
N HIS A 58 -17.00 -0.82 -3.32
CA HIS A 58 -17.51 -0.70 -4.69
C HIS A 58 -16.38 -0.55 -5.71
N LEU A 59 -15.31 0.18 -5.37
CA LEU A 59 -14.09 0.31 -6.17
C LEU A 59 -13.17 -0.91 -6.12
N GLY A 60 -13.49 -1.95 -5.34
CA GLY A 60 -12.64 -3.13 -5.18
C GLY A 60 -11.33 -2.89 -4.41
N LEU A 61 -11.23 -1.77 -3.71
CA LEU A 61 -10.03 -1.38 -2.93
C LEU A 61 -10.04 -1.96 -1.52
N TYR A 62 -11.19 -2.43 -1.04
CA TYR A 62 -11.32 -3.07 0.27
C TYR A 62 -10.93 -4.54 0.20
N ASN A 63 -9.63 -4.83 0.29
CA ASN A 63 -9.12 -6.20 0.28
C ASN A 63 -8.59 -6.63 1.67
N ASN A 64 -9.46 -7.27 2.45
CA ASN A 64 -9.12 -7.84 3.76
C ASN A 64 -8.08 -8.98 3.70
N ASN A 65 -7.70 -9.45 2.51
CA ASN A 65 -6.66 -10.46 2.34
C ASN A 65 -5.25 -9.86 2.16
N SER A 66 -5.13 -8.55 1.92
CA SER A 66 -3.81 -7.89 1.74
C SER A 66 -2.95 -7.93 3.01
N THR A 67 -3.56 -8.11 4.19
CA THR A 67 -2.89 -8.11 5.50
C THR A 67 -2.37 -9.49 5.95
N LYS A 68 -2.62 -10.57 5.19
CA LYS A 68 -2.25 -11.95 5.57
C LYS A 68 -0.97 -12.46 4.90
N ARG A 69 0.03 -11.61 4.69
CA ARG A 69 1.32 -12.05 4.14
C ARG A 69 2.22 -12.55 5.28
N ALA A 70 2.74 -13.77 5.16
CA ALA A 70 3.74 -14.27 6.08
C ALA A 70 4.99 -13.38 6.02
N VAL A 71 5.43 -12.89 7.18
CA VAL A 71 6.63 -12.06 7.32
C VAL A 71 7.71 -12.84 8.07
N LYS A 72 8.98 -12.61 7.72
CA LYS A 72 10.13 -13.17 8.44
C LYS A 72 11.01 -12.01 8.92
N GLN A 73 11.28 -11.97 10.21
CA GLN A 73 12.27 -11.07 10.78
C GLN A 73 13.69 -11.59 10.45
N ILE A 74 14.55 -10.72 9.93
CA ILE A 74 15.96 -11.02 9.66
C ILE A 74 16.76 -10.33 10.77
N PHE A 75 17.54 -11.09 11.54
CA PHE A 75 18.40 -10.58 12.61
C PHE A 75 19.82 -10.34 12.08
N ILE A 76 20.40 -9.18 12.38
CA ILE A 76 21.79 -8.85 12.09
C ILE A 76 22.61 -9.14 13.35
N GLN A 77 23.65 -9.96 13.21
CA GLN A 77 24.59 -10.27 14.28
C GLN A 77 26.00 -9.93 13.83
N GLU A 78 26.70 -9.15 14.63
CA GLU A 78 28.10 -8.81 14.42
C GLU A 78 28.99 -9.75 15.23
N PHE A 79 30.14 -10.08 14.66
CA PHE A 79 31.16 -10.90 15.31
C PHE A 79 32.50 -10.20 15.16
N SER A 80 33.36 -10.30 16.16
CA SER A 80 34.73 -9.77 16.12
C SER A 80 35.59 -10.41 15.02
N SER A 81 35.22 -11.61 14.56
CA SER A 81 35.91 -12.31 13.46
C SER A 81 35.04 -13.41 12.84
N ILE A 82 35.45 -13.87 11.63
CA ILE A 82 34.85 -15.06 11.00
C ILE A 82 35.03 -16.32 11.88
N ALA A 83 36.14 -16.43 12.62
CA ALA A 83 36.38 -17.57 13.50
C ALA A 83 35.39 -17.60 14.67
N GLU A 84 35.06 -16.43 15.23
CA GLU A 84 34.01 -16.30 16.23
C GLU A 84 32.64 -16.65 15.64
N ALA A 85 32.33 -16.15 14.44
CA ALA A 85 31.09 -16.47 13.74
C ALA A 85 30.91 -17.99 13.55
N GLN A 86 31.96 -18.71 13.14
CA GLN A 86 31.92 -20.18 13.07
C GLN A 86 31.69 -20.82 14.44
N ARG A 87 32.38 -20.36 15.49
CA ARG A 87 32.24 -20.92 16.85
C ARG A 87 30.81 -20.78 17.37
N VAL A 88 30.15 -19.66 17.09
CA VAL A 88 28.80 -19.37 17.58
C VAL A 88 27.72 -20.00 16.70
N THR A 89 27.87 -19.93 15.37
CA THR A 89 26.81 -20.38 14.43
C THR A 89 26.98 -21.81 13.93
N GLY A 90 28.17 -22.41 14.07
CA GLY A 90 28.52 -23.70 13.48
C GLY A 90 28.75 -23.67 11.96
N ILE A 91 28.63 -22.50 11.33
CA ILE A 91 28.79 -22.35 9.88
C ILE A 91 30.28 -22.28 9.54
N ASP A 92 30.71 -23.08 8.56
CA ASP A 92 32.11 -23.17 8.15
C ASP A 92 32.68 -21.79 7.72
N LYS A 93 33.83 -21.44 8.32
CA LYS A 93 34.50 -20.15 8.11
C LYS A 93 34.96 -19.91 6.67
N VAL A 94 35.28 -20.97 5.91
CA VAL A 94 35.64 -20.86 4.49
C VAL A 94 34.41 -20.42 3.70
N HIS A 95 33.25 -21.01 3.97
CA HIS A 95 31.99 -20.61 3.35
C HIS A 95 31.60 -19.17 3.72
N ILE A 96 31.70 -18.79 5.00
CA ILE A 96 31.44 -17.41 5.44
C ILE A 96 32.35 -16.44 4.66
N GLY A 97 33.65 -16.70 4.62
CA GLY A 97 34.61 -15.84 3.91
C GLY A 97 34.43 -15.82 2.39
N GLN A 98 33.84 -16.86 1.78
CA GLN A 98 33.46 -16.86 0.37
C GLN A 98 32.22 -15.97 0.13
N VAL A 99 31.28 -15.91 1.07
CA VAL A 99 30.12 -15.01 0.98
C VAL A 99 30.56 -13.55 1.08
N CYS A 100 31.41 -13.21 2.06
CA CYS A 100 31.91 -11.83 2.19
C CYS A 100 32.67 -11.33 0.94
N ARG A 101 33.24 -12.23 0.14
CA ARG A 101 33.94 -11.93 -1.12
C ARG A 101 33.06 -11.99 -2.37
N GLY A 102 31.77 -12.27 -2.21
CA GLY A 102 30.82 -12.41 -3.33
C GLY A 102 30.99 -13.69 -4.16
N ILE A 103 31.77 -14.67 -3.70
CA ILE A 103 31.93 -15.98 -4.37
C ILE A 103 30.69 -16.86 -4.15
N ARG A 104 30.03 -16.69 -3.00
CA ARG A 104 28.79 -17.41 -2.64
C ARG A 104 27.70 -16.43 -2.23
N ASN A 105 26.45 -16.80 -2.48
CA ASN A 105 25.31 -15.95 -2.14
C ASN A 105 24.95 -15.98 -0.65
N ASN A 106 25.14 -17.12 0.02
CA ASN A 106 24.87 -17.30 1.44
C ASN A 106 25.65 -18.48 2.02
N ALA A 107 25.76 -18.51 3.35
CA ALA A 107 26.28 -19.62 4.12
C ALA A 107 25.40 -19.79 5.37
N GLY A 108 24.89 -21.01 5.59
CA GLY A 108 23.92 -21.29 6.67
C GLY A 108 22.60 -20.53 6.54
N GLY A 109 22.21 -20.12 5.32
CA GLY A 109 21.02 -19.30 5.10
C GLY A 109 21.19 -17.82 5.44
N CYS A 110 22.40 -17.39 5.84
CA CYS A 110 22.72 -16.00 6.15
C CYS A 110 23.60 -15.37 5.06
N ARG A 111 23.41 -14.07 4.85
CA ARG A 111 24.34 -13.21 4.11
C ARG A 111 25.41 -12.70 5.08
N TRP A 112 26.64 -12.60 4.61
CA TRP A 112 27.80 -12.22 5.41
C TRP A 112 28.55 -11.09 4.70
N GLU A 113 28.91 -10.05 5.45
CA GLU A 113 29.64 -8.88 4.94
C GLU A 113 30.73 -8.49 5.95
N PHE A 114 31.83 -7.93 5.46
CA PHE A 114 32.85 -7.37 6.35
C PHE A 114 32.37 -6.01 6.87
N ILE A 115 32.51 -5.80 8.19
CA ILE A 115 32.31 -4.49 8.79
C ILE A 115 33.54 -3.65 8.44
N THR A 116 33.31 -2.51 7.79
CA THR A 116 34.34 -1.49 7.49
C THR A 116 34.39 -0.42 8.54
#